data_AF-A0A6N6LME4-F1
#
_entry.id   AF-A0A6N6LME4-F1
#
_cell.length_a   1.000
_cell.length_b   1.000
_cell.length_c   1.000
_cell.angle_alpha   90.00
_cell.angle_beta   90.00
_cell.angle_gamma   90.00
#
_symmetry.space_group_name_H-M   'P 1'
#
loop_
_entity.id
_entity.type
_entity.pdbx_description
1 polymer ?
#
loop_
_entity_poly.entity_id
_entity_poly.type
_entity_poly.pdbx_seq_one_letter_code
_entity_poly.pdbx_strand_id
1 'polypeptide(L)'
;MQKNGTISCPFSGIEASRENFLILFRASHIKSYKNSDLKEIYDIHNGLLLSANMDALFDKHLISIDNNRRLKLSYLFGNENGNFADNLYIYNDKKYQIFF
;
A
#
# COMPACT_ATOMS: atom_id res chain seq x y z
N MET A 1 4.48 9.08 -2.12
CA MET A 1 5.45 10.17 -1.81
C MET A 1 5.49 11.15 -2.96
N GLN A 2 5.38 12.45 -2.68
CA GLN A 2 5.41 13.50 -3.70
C GLN A 2 6.85 13.79 -4.10
N LYS A 3 7.19 13.58 -5.37
CA LYS A 3 8.42 14.07 -5.99
C LYS A 3 8.01 14.71 -7.31
N ASN A 4 8.37 15.98 -7.54
CA ASN A 4 8.17 16.66 -8.83
C ASN A 4 6.74 16.55 -9.41
N GLY A 5 5.70 16.78 -8.59
CA GLY A 5 4.31 16.79 -9.06
C GLY A 5 3.71 15.41 -9.36
N THR A 6 4.43 14.31 -9.11
CA THR A 6 3.91 12.95 -9.21
C THR A 6 3.56 12.37 -7.84
N ILE A 7 2.58 11.47 -7.84
CA ILE A 7 2.17 10.66 -6.70
C ILE A 7 2.53 9.22 -7.02
N SER A 8 3.11 8.53 -6.05
CA SER A 8 3.54 7.14 -6.18
C SER A 8 2.86 6.24 -5.15
N CYS A 9 2.39 5.07 -5.59
CA CYS A 9 1.98 3.98 -4.72
C CYS A 9 3.22 3.41 -4.02
N PRO A 10 3.24 3.33 -2.67
CA PRO A 10 4.40 2.85 -1.96
C PRO A 10 4.78 1.43 -2.38
N PHE A 11 3.84 0.50 -2.51
CA PHE A 11 4.15 -0.93 -2.71
C PHE A 11 4.50 -1.31 -4.15
N SER A 12 3.76 -0.82 -5.14
CA SER A 12 3.99 -1.15 -6.55
C SER A 12 4.99 -0.22 -7.24
N GLY A 13 5.27 0.95 -6.65
CA GLY A 13 6.10 1.98 -7.26
C GLY A 13 5.46 2.68 -8.48
N ILE A 14 4.21 2.35 -8.82
CA ILE A 14 3.47 3.04 -9.89
C ILE A 14 3.39 4.52 -9.55
N GLU A 15 3.83 5.36 -10.49
CA GLU A 15 3.77 6.81 -10.38
C GLU A 15 2.74 7.37 -11.36
N ALA A 16 2.02 8.40 -10.93
CA ALA A 16 1.09 9.15 -11.77
C ALA A 16 1.25 10.65 -11.53
N SER A 17 0.95 11.46 -12.54
CA SER A 17 0.81 12.90 -12.35
C SER A 17 -0.34 13.20 -11.39
N ARG A 18 -0.26 14.34 -10.70
CA ARG A 18 -1.32 14.82 -9.81
C ARG A 18 -2.67 15.00 -10.52
N GLU A 19 -2.70 15.13 -11.83
CA GLU A 19 -3.93 15.25 -12.62
C GLU A 19 -4.62 13.89 -12.81
N ASN A 20 -3.85 12.80 -12.90
CA ASN A 20 -4.38 11.46 -13.18
C ASN A 20 -4.49 10.56 -11.93
N PHE A 21 -4.14 11.07 -10.74
CA PHE A 21 -4.01 10.26 -9.54
C PHE A 21 -5.33 9.61 -9.08
N LEU A 22 -6.47 10.28 -9.29
CA LEU A 22 -7.81 9.77 -8.93
C LEU A 22 -8.21 8.53 -9.74
N ILE A 23 -7.62 8.36 -10.93
CA ILE A 23 -7.88 7.23 -11.82
C ILE A 23 -7.08 6.00 -11.37
N LEU A 24 -5.84 6.22 -10.91
CA LEU A 24 -4.88 5.13 -10.66
C LEU A 24 -4.81 4.69 -9.20
N PHE A 25 -5.14 5.56 -8.24
CA PHE A 25 -4.96 5.27 -6.82
C PHE A 25 -6.27 5.23 -6.04
N ARG A 26 -6.27 4.42 -4.99
CA ARG A 26 -7.30 4.29 -3.96
C ARG A 26 -6.75 4.79 -2.64
N ALA A 27 -7.57 5.52 -1.88
CA ALA A 27 -7.25 5.90 -0.51
C ALA A 27 -7.67 4.76 0.42
N SER A 28 -6.68 3.98 0.86
CA SER A 28 -6.85 2.79 1.68
C SER A 28 -6.58 3.12 3.15
N HIS A 29 -7.48 2.77 4.06
CA HIS A 29 -7.28 3.04 5.48
C HIS A 29 -6.30 2.03 6.12
N ILE A 30 -5.32 2.51 6.89
CA ILE A 30 -4.39 1.64 7.63
C ILE A 30 -5.14 0.85 8.71
N LYS A 31 -5.84 1.58 9.57
CA LYS A 31 -6.85 1.05 10.48
C LYS A 31 -8.18 1.07 9.75
N SER A 32 -8.74 -0.10 9.46
CA SER A 32 -9.98 -0.25 8.71
C SER A 32 -11.08 0.70 9.21
N TYR A 33 -11.88 1.25 8.29
CA TYR A 33 -13.00 2.14 8.61
C TYR A 33 -13.90 1.59 9.72
N LYS A 34 -14.27 0.30 9.64
CA LYS A 34 -15.14 -0.38 10.62
C LYS A 34 -14.61 -0.34 12.06
N ASN A 35 -13.29 -0.31 12.23
CA ASN A 35 -12.63 -0.36 13.54
C ASN A 35 -12.11 1.02 13.98
N SER A 36 -12.30 2.05 13.17
CA SER A 36 -11.83 3.41 13.43
C SER A 36 -12.90 4.22 14.15
N ASP A 37 -12.48 5.11 15.05
CA ASP A 37 -13.34 6.15 15.58
C ASP A 37 -13.52 7.31 14.59
N LEU A 38 -14.40 8.27 14.92
CA LEU A 38 -14.68 9.41 14.05
C LEU A 38 -13.44 10.26 13.75
N LYS A 39 -12.48 10.36 14.67
CA LYS A 39 -11.24 11.12 14.43
C LYS A 39 -10.33 10.35 13.48
N GLU A 40 -10.20 9.04 13.69
CA GLU A 40 -9.34 8.16 12.90
C GLU A 40 -9.84 7.97 11.46
N ILE A 41 -11.15 8.01 11.21
CA ILE A 41 -11.73 7.90 9.86
C ILE A 41 -11.28 9.06 8.95
N TYR A 42 -11.16 10.27 9.51
CA TYR A 42 -10.76 11.48 8.80
C TYR A 42 -9.28 11.83 8.98
N ASP A 43 -8.51 10.98 9.66
CA ASP A 43 -7.09 11.19 9.87
C ASP A 43 -6.31 10.89 8.59
N ILE A 44 -5.59 11.90 8.08
CA ILE A 44 -4.72 11.76 6.91
C ILE A 44 -3.59 10.76 7.12
N HIS A 45 -3.20 10.53 8.38
CA HIS A 45 -2.16 9.58 8.78
C HIS A 45 -2.68 8.15 8.85
N ASN A 46 -4.00 7.96 8.82
CA ASN A 46 -4.65 6.66 8.74
C ASN A 46 -4.94 6.24 7.29
N GLY A 47 -4.26 6.82 6.30
CA GLY A 47 -4.52 6.58 4.88
C GLY A 47 -3.25 6.35 4.04
N LEU A 48 -3.35 5.42 3.08
CA LEU A 48 -2.34 5.17 2.05
C LEU A 48 -2.95 5.34 0.66
N LEU A 49 -2.20 5.95 -0.26
CA LEU A 49 -2.57 5.96 -1.69
C LEU A 49 -1.95 4.74 -2.36
N LEU A 50 -2.80 3.77 -2.71
CA LEU A 50 -2.39 2.47 -3.26
C LEU A 50 -2.94 2.29 -4.68
N SER A 51 -2.21 1.59 -5.55
CA SER A 51 -2.79 1.13 -6.82
C SER A 51 -3.89 0.11 -6.54
N ALA A 52 -4.87 -0.03 -7.44
CA ALA A 52 -6.07 -0.84 -7.20
C ALA A 52 -5.79 -2.29 -6.76
N ASN A 53 -4.76 -2.93 -7.32
CA ASN A 53 -4.33 -4.26 -6.91
C ASN A 53 -3.72 -4.28 -5.49
N MET A 54 -2.91 -3.28 -5.15
CA MET A 54 -2.27 -3.17 -3.84
C MET A 54 -3.28 -2.85 -2.74
N ASP A 55 -4.25 -1.99 -3.04
CA ASP A 55 -5.41 -1.72 -2.18
C ASP A 55 -6.16 -3.01 -1.86
N ALA A 56 -6.57 -3.78 -2.88
CA ALA A 56 -7.28 -5.04 -2.69
C ALA A 56 -6.51 -6.06 -1.84
N LEU A 57 -5.18 -6.13 -2.00
CA LEU A 57 -4.33 -7.00 -1.18
C LEU A 57 -4.20 -6.52 0.27
N PHE A 58 -4.05 -5.21 0.47
CA PHE A 58 -3.87 -4.61 1.79
C PHE A 58 -5.17 -4.72 2.61
N ASP A 59 -6.30 -4.39 2.00
CA ASP A 59 -7.63 -4.42 2.61
C ASP A 59 -8.06 -5.85 3.02
N LYS A 60 -7.50 -6.86 2.36
CA LYS A 60 -7.67 -8.29 2.69
C LYS A 60 -6.60 -8.85 3.62
N HIS A 61 -5.70 -8.01 4.14
CA HIS A 61 -4.57 -8.42 4.98
C HIS A 61 -3.65 -9.46 4.33
N LEU A 62 -3.62 -9.48 3.00
CA LEU A 62 -2.71 -10.32 2.23
C LEU A 62 -1.31 -9.70 2.20
N ILE A 63 -1.24 -8.36 2.17
CA ILE A 63 0.00 -7.61 2.39
C ILE A 63 -0.16 -6.66 3.59
N SER A 64 0.93 -6.38 4.29
CA SER A 64 0.99 -5.41 5.39
C SER A 64 2.39 -4.83 5.50
N ILE A 65 2.64 -3.99 6.51
CA ILE A 65 3.92 -3.32 6.75
C ILE A 65 4.32 -3.52 8.20
N ASP A 66 5.58 -3.86 8.43
CA ASP A 66 6.13 -3.91 9.79
C ASP A 66 6.57 -2.52 10.30
N ASN A 67 6.94 -2.45 11.58
CA ASN A 67 7.42 -1.22 12.21
C ASN A 67 8.76 -0.72 11.61
N ASN A 68 9.48 -1.57 10.88
CA ASN A 68 10.70 -1.22 10.15
C ASN A 68 10.42 -0.75 8.72
N ARG A 69 9.13 -0.57 8.39
CA ARG A 69 8.63 -0.16 7.09
C ARG A 69 8.95 -1.14 5.96
N ARG A 70 9.00 -2.42 6.29
CA ARG A 70 9.17 -3.51 5.34
C ARG A 70 7.82 -4.14 5.04
N LEU A 71 7.62 -4.50 3.78
CA LEU A 71 6.43 -5.24 3.40
C LEU A 71 6.43 -6.62 4.05
N LYS A 72 5.25 -7.03 4.49
CA LYS A 72 4.96 -8.36 4.99
C LYS A 72 3.92 -9.00 4.07
N LEU A 73 4.23 -10.21 3.62
CA LEU A 73 3.28 -11.06 2.92
C LEU A 73 2.59 -11.97 3.93
N SER A 74 1.30 -12.20 3.71
CA SER A 74 0.53 -13.20 4.44
C SER A 74 1.08 -14.59 4.18
N TYR A 75 0.96 -15.48 5.17
CA TYR A 75 1.33 -16.89 5.04
C TYR A 75 0.51 -17.61 3.95
N LEU A 76 -0.64 -17.04 3.56
CA LEU A 76 -1.49 -17.56 2.48
C LEU A 76 -0.78 -17.58 1.12
N PHE A 77 0.32 -16.84 0.96
CA PHE A 77 1.18 -16.88 -0.24
C PHE A 77 2.24 -17.99 -0.21
N GLY A 78 2.14 -18.96 0.70
CA GLY A 78 3.15 -19.99 0.90
C GLY A 78 3.11 -21.17 -0.08
N ASN A 79 4.31 -21.52 -0.59
CA ASN A 79 4.73 -22.77 -1.25
C ASN A 79 4.22 -23.09 -2.67
N GLU A 80 3.94 -22.09 -3.51
CA GLU A 80 4.05 -22.31 -4.95
C GLU A 80 5.51 -22.11 -5.39
N ASN A 81 6.01 -22.94 -6.32
CA ASN A 81 7.42 -23.04 -6.72
C ASN A 81 8.01 -21.80 -7.43
N GLY A 82 7.44 -20.62 -7.19
CA GLY A 82 7.92 -19.31 -7.62
C GLY A 82 7.68 -18.29 -6.52
N ASN A 83 8.60 -17.36 -6.36
CA ASN A 83 8.45 -16.23 -5.44
C ASN A 83 7.20 -15.43 -5.85
N PHE A 84 6.07 -15.59 -5.17
CA PHE A 84 4.85 -14.81 -5.43
C PHE A 84 5.12 -13.30 -5.41
N ALA A 85 6.08 -12.86 -4.57
CA ALA A 85 6.57 -11.49 -4.53
C ALA A 85 7.15 -11.01 -5.88
N ASP A 86 7.89 -11.88 -6.58
CA ASP A 86 8.53 -11.57 -7.86
C ASP A 86 7.47 -11.44 -8.97
N ASN A 87 6.44 -12.29 -8.95
CA ASN A 87 5.31 -12.24 -9.89
C ASN A 87 4.43 -11.00 -9.69
N LEU A 88 4.41 -10.45 -8.48
CA LEU A 88 3.60 -9.29 -8.15
C LEU A 88 4.34 -7.96 -8.39
N TYR A 89 5.57 -8.01 -8.91
CA TYR A 89 6.49 -6.86 -9.06
C TYR A 89 6.62 -6.04 -7.77
N ILE A 90 6.49 -6.71 -6.63
CA ILE A 90 6.62 -6.08 -5.33
C ILE A 90 8.10 -6.02 -4.99
N TYR A 91 8.62 -4.82 -4.76
CA TYR A 91 10.02 -4.64 -4.37
C TYR A 91 10.23 -5.05 -2.90
N ASN A 92 10.44 -6.35 -2.67
CA ASN A 92 10.52 -6.93 -1.32
C ASN A 92 11.67 -6.38 -0.46
N ASP A 93 12.67 -5.73 -1.07
CA ASP A 93 13.87 -5.21 -0.38
C ASP A 93 13.87 -3.67 -0.22
N LYS A 94 12.78 -2.99 -0.58
CA LYS A 94 12.65 -1.55 -0.35
C LYS A 94 12.11 -1.26 1.04
N LYS A 95 12.80 -0.38 1.78
CA LYS A 95 12.19 0.33 2.91
C LYS A 95 11.18 1.32 2.33
N TYR A 96 9.90 1.11 2.61
CA TYR A 96 8.87 2.02 2.17
C TYR A 96 8.86 3.24 3.09
N GLN A 97 9.05 4.43 2.54
CA GLN A 97 8.94 5.64 3.35
C GLN A 97 7.47 6.01 3.49
N ILE A 98 6.87 5.44 4.53
CA ILE A 98 5.51 5.73 4.97
C ILE A 98 5.62 6.55 6.24
N PHE A 99 5.01 7.72 6.20
CA PHE A 99 4.96 8.63 7.33
C PHE A 99 3.64 8.35 8.05
N PHE A 100 3.74 7.79 9.25
CA PHE A 100 2.66 7.83 10.23
C PHE A 100 2.56 9.24 10.81
#